data_AF-A0A2S3YVU0-F1
#
_entry.id   AF-A0A2S3YVU0-F1
#
_cell.length_a   1.000
_cell.length_b   1.000
_cell.length_c   1.000
_cell.angle_alpha   90.00
_cell.angle_beta   90.00
_cell.angle_gamma   90.00
#
_symmetry.space_group_name_H-M   'P 1'
#
loop_
_entity.id
_entity.type
_entity.pdbx_description
1 polymer ?
#
loop_
_entity_poly.entity_id
_entity_poly.type
_entity_poly.pdbx_seq_one_letter_code
_entity_poly.pdbx_strand_id
1 'polypeptide(L)'
;MTDETRNNGEKTRTPTPPVEHQFKPGNPGRPKGSRNKLGEAFLEAMHADFEEYGVKAIAKVRDEKPDQYLKVIASILPKDLNVNINSTDDLTDEQLIERIRQLDSAIRPFLDAQGASGSVGGTGPETTH
;
A
#
# COMPACT_ATOMS: atom_id res chain seq x y z
N MET A 1 -24.74 61.21 15.33
CA MET A 1 -24.75 59.81 15.80
C MET A 1 -23.87 59.02 14.84
N THR A 2 -22.69 58.67 15.32
CA THR A 2 -21.64 57.87 14.68
C THR A 2 -22.04 56.39 14.67
N ASP A 3 -21.80 55.66 13.59
CA ASP A 3 -21.67 54.20 13.59
C ASP A 3 -20.93 53.76 12.31
N GLU A 4 -19.61 53.66 12.41
CA GLU A 4 -18.82 52.42 12.45
C GLU A 4 -18.38 51.88 11.08
N THR A 5 -17.09 52.07 10.86
CA THR A 5 -16.17 51.33 10.01
C THR A 5 -16.46 49.83 9.90
N ARG A 6 -16.39 49.31 8.67
CA ARG A 6 -15.96 47.92 8.43
C ARG A 6 -14.70 47.91 7.58
N ASN A 7 -13.59 47.76 8.29
CA ASN A 7 -12.30 47.27 7.84
C ASN A 7 -12.44 45.99 7.00
N ASN A 8 -11.83 45.94 5.81
CA ASN A 8 -11.30 44.67 5.31
C ASN A 8 -10.19 44.85 4.27
N GLY A 9 -8.98 44.40 4.61
CA GLY A 9 -8.06 43.77 3.67
C GLY A 9 -6.99 44.66 3.04
N GLU A 10 -5.97 45.04 3.82
CA GLU A 10 -4.65 45.36 3.29
C GLU A 10 -4.17 44.20 2.40
N LYS A 11 -4.22 44.42 1.08
CA LYS A 11 -3.54 43.56 0.10
C LYS A 11 -2.03 43.82 0.25
N THR A 12 -1.36 43.02 1.07
CA THR A 12 0.09 42.88 1.03
C THR A 12 0.48 42.31 -0.33
N ARG A 13 0.72 43.21 -1.29
CA ARG A 13 1.34 42.85 -2.57
C ARG A 13 2.77 42.45 -2.24
N THR A 14 3.09 41.16 -2.34
CA THR A 14 4.48 40.68 -2.37
C THR A 14 5.28 41.53 -3.36
N PRO A 15 6.46 42.05 -2.99
CA PRO A 15 7.26 42.88 -3.89
C PRO A 15 7.63 42.10 -5.13
N THR A 16 7.54 42.75 -6.29
CA THR A 16 7.99 42.19 -7.57
C THR A 16 9.46 41.76 -7.43
N PRO A 17 9.83 40.53 -7.84
CA PRO A 17 11.21 40.06 -7.71
C PRO A 17 12.16 40.96 -8.50
N PRO A 18 13.41 41.16 -8.01
CA PRO A 18 14.42 42.00 -8.65
C PRO A 18 14.53 41.70 -10.15
N VAL A 19 14.58 42.76 -10.96
CA VAL A 19 14.60 42.68 -12.43
C VAL A 19 15.78 41.85 -12.95
N GLU A 20 16.86 41.72 -12.17
CA GLU A 20 18.01 40.87 -12.47
C GLU A 20 17.68 39.39 -12.66
N HIS A 21 16.61 38.89 -12.02
CA HIS A 21 16.17 37.49 -12.11
C HIS A 21 15.00 37.28 -13.08
N GLN A 22 14.55 38.33 -13.77
CA GLN A 22 13.48 38.22 -14.75
C GLN A 22 14.02 37.65 -16.06
N PHE A 23 13.21 36.81 -16.73
CA PHE A 23 13.54 36.26 -18.03
C PHE A 23 13.76 37.41 -19.03
N LYS A 24 14.97 37.49 -19.59
CA LYS A 24 15.31 38.49 -20.60
C LYS A 24 14.51 38.20 -21.88
N PRO A 25 13.89 39.21 -22.51
CA PRO A 25 13.33 39.08 -23.85
C PRO A 25 14.42 38.55 -24.81
N GLY A 26 14.16 37.43 -25.48
CA GLY A 26 15.12 36.77 -26.38
C GLY A 26 15.74 35.47 -25.86
N ASN A 27 15.44 35.06 -24.61
CA ASN A 27 15.78 33.72 -24.12
C ASN A 27 14.49 32.91 -23.92
N PRO A 28 13.95 32.27 -24.97
CA PRO A 28 12.78 31.42 -24.81
C PRO A 28 13.18 30.31 -23.85
N GLY A 29 12.44 30.16 -22.75
CA GLY A 29 12.69 29.09 -21.79
C GLY A 29 12.67 27.71 -22.46
N ARG A 30 13.00 26.68 -21.69
CA ARG A 30 13.06 25.29 -22.17
C ARG A 30 11.84 24.96 -23.06
N PRO A 31 12.03 24.46 -24.30
CA PRO A 31 10.94 24.29 -25.25
C PRO A 31 9.84 23.39 -24.68
N LYS A 32 8.58 23.79 -24.93
CA LYS A 32 7.39 23.09 -24.46
C LYS A 32 7.44 21.61 -24.88
N GLY A 33 7.29 20.70 -23.92
CA GLY A 33 7.31 19.25 -24.16
C GLY A 33 8.71 18.61 -24.18
N SER A 34 9.81 19.35 -24.04
CA SER A 34 11.14 18.72 -23.98
C SER A 34 11.38 17.88 -22.72
N ARG A 35 10.58 18.07 -21.64
CA ARG A 35 10.54 17.14 -20.50
C ARG A 35 9.88 15.82 -20.89
N ASN A 36 8.79 15.90 -21.64
CA ASN A 36 8.04 14.75 -22.13
C ASN A 36 8.89 13.92 -23.11
N LYS A 37 9.58 14.57 -24.06
CA LYS A 37 10.49 13.89 -25.01
C LYS A 37 11.61 13.11 -24.32
N LEU A 38 12.19 13.67 -23.26
CA LEU A 38 13.23 12.97 -22.49
C LEU A 38 12.65 11.76 -21.74
N GLY A 39 11.44 11.90 -21.18
CA GLY A 39 10.75 10.80 -20.49
C GLY A 39 10.41 9.65 -21.45
N GLU A 40 9.89 9.96 -22.64
CA GLU A 40 9.59 8.97 -23.68
C GLU A 40 10.84 8.22 -24.12
N ALA A 41 11.91 8.93 -24.50
CA ALA A 41 13.16 8.31 -24.90
C ALA A 41 13.80 7.46 -23.79
N PHE A 42 13.66 7.88 -22.52
CA PHE A 42 14.15 7.10 -21.38
C PHE A 42 13.37 5.80 -21.21
N LEU A 43 12.04 5.84 -21.29
CA LEU A 43 11.21 4.64 -21.18
C LEU A 43 11.46 3.66 -22.33
N GLU A 44 11.62 4.16 -23.55
CA GLU A 44 11.94 3.36 -24.73
C GLU A 44 13.30 2.65 -24.57
N ALA A 45 14.34 3.40 -24.17
CA ALA A 45 15.66 2.83 -23.91
C ALA A 45 15.62 1.79 -22.77
N MET A 46 14.86 2.05 -21.71
CA MET A 46 14.72 1.11 -20.60
C MET A 46 13.96 -0.14 -20.95
N HIS A 47 12.94 -0.04 -21.80
CA HIS A 47 12.22 -1.20 -22.31
C HIS A 47 13.14 -2.10 -23.14
N ALA A 48 13.89 -1.52 -24.08
CA ALA A 48 14.84 -2.27 -24.92
C ALA A 48 15.93 -2.97 -24.09
N ASP A 49 16.49 -2.28 -23.09
CA ASP A 49 17.46 -2.88 -22.16
C ASP A 49 16.84 -4.05 -21.37
N PHE A 50 15.59 -3.89 -20.91
CA PHE A 50 14.90 -4.94 -20.17
C PHE A 50 14.55 -6.15 -21.06
N GLU A 51 14.20 -5.97 -22.33
CA GLU A 51 13.98 -7.08 -23.27
C GLU A 51 15.24 -7.92 -23.47
N GLU A 52 16.41 -7.28 -23.54
CA GLU A 52 17.68 -7.97 -23.78
C GLU A 52 18.28 -8.58 -22.49
N TYR A 53 18.23 -7.85 -21.37
CA TYR A 53 18.95 -8.20 -20.14
C TYR A 53 18.06 -8.48 -18.93
N GLY A 54 16.77 -8.16 -18.98
CA GLY A 54 15.87 -8.16 -17.83
C GLY A 54 15.79 -9.50 -17.11
N VAL A 55 15.69 -10.62 -17.84
CA VAL A 55 15.63 -11.96 -17.24
C VAL A 55 16.90 -12.29 -16.45
N LYS A 56 18.07 -11.95 -17.01
CA LYS A 56 19.37 -12.16 -16.33
C LYS A 56 19.50 -11.25 -15.11
N ALA A 57 19.05 -10.00 -15.22
CA ALA A 57 19.04 -9.06 -14.10
C ALA A 57 18.15 -9.57 -12.95
N ILE A 58 16.95 -10.08 -13.26
CA ILE A 58 16.04 -10.66 -12.27
C ILE A 58 16.68 -11.86 -11.57
N ALA A 59 17.28 -12.78 -12.32
CA ALA A 59 17.96 -13.95 -11.75
C ALA A 59 19.08 -13.52 -10.80
N LYS A 60 19.90 -12.55 -11.21
CA LYS A 60 20.97 -12.01 -10.38
C LYS A 60 20.44 -11.34 -9.10
N VAL A 61 19.37 -10.55 -9.19
CA VAL A 61 18.76 -9.93 -8.00
C VAL A 61 18.21 -10.98 -7.05
N ARG A 62 17.58 -12.05 -7.56
CA ARG A 62 17.10 -13.15 -6.71
C ARG A 62 18.23 -13.81 -5.93
N ASP A 63 19.39 -14.00 -6.57
CA ASP A 63 20.52 -14.70 -5.96
C ASP A 63 21.32 -13.79 -5.01
N GLU A 64 21.52 -12.51 -5.36
CA GLU A 64 22.33 -11.56 -4.58
C GLU A 64 21.51 -10.80 -3.50
N LYS A 65 20.24 -10.52 -3.76
CA LYS A 65 19.34 -9.71 -2.91
C LYS A 65 17.92 -10.29 -2.88
N PRO A 66 17.74 -11.48 -2.30
CA PRO A 66 16.45 -12.18 -2.30
C PRO A 66 15.33 -11.38 -1.61
N ASP A 67 15.64 -10.57 -0.60
CA ASP A 67 14.67 -9.72 0.09
C ASP A 67 14.07 -8.65 -0.84
N GLN A 68 14.92 -8.04 -1.69
CA GLN A 68 14.48 -7.03 -2.66
C GLN A 68 13.67 -7.66 -3.78
N TYR A 69 14.08 -8.84 -4.24
CA TYR A 69 13.32 -9.61 -5.23
C TYR A 69 11.88 -9.90 -4.75
N LEU A 70 11.73 -10.38 -3.52
CA LEU A 70 10.41 -10.66 -2.94
C LEU A 70 9.58 -9.38 -2.73
N LYS A 71 10.21 -8.26 -2.32
CA LYS A 71 9.52 -6.96 -2.21
C LYS A 71 9.00 -6.46 -3.55
N VAL A 72 9.78 -6.59 -4.62
CA VAL A 72 9.35 -6.22 -5.98
C VAL A 72 8.15 -7.06 -6.41
N ILE A 73 8.20 -8.38 -6.20
CA ILE A 73 7.05 -9.27 -6.49
C ILE A 73 5.82 -8.81 -5.71
N ALA A 74 5.96 -8.60 -4.39
CA ALA A 74 4.86 -8.14 -3.54
C ALA A 74 4.29 -6.78 -3.98
N SER A 75 5.10 -5.90 -4.57
CA SER A 75 4.66 -4.57 -5.05
C SER A 75 3.88 -4.60 -6.35
N ILE A 76 4.06 -5.65 -7.18
CA ILE A 76 3.36 -5.84 -8.45
C ILE A 76 2.01 -6.54 -8.23
N LEU A 77 1.90 -7.34 -7.17
CA LEU A 77 0.63 -7.96 -6.80
C LEU A 77 -0.39 -6.89 -6.39
N PRO A 78 -1.64 -6.98 -6.85
CA PRO A 78 -2.71 -6.10 -6.38
C PRO A 78 -2.79 -6.16 -4.85
N LYS A 79 -2.74 -4.99 -4.20
CA LYS A 79 -2.83 -4.88 -2.74
C LYS A 79 -4.17 -5.38 -2.17
N ASP A 80 -5.17 -5.49 -3.03
CA ASP A 80 -6.52 -5.96 -2.72
C ASP A 80 -6.69 -7.48 -2.81
N LEU A 81 -5.60 -8.26 -2.84
CA LEU A 81 -5.68 -9.61 -2.30
C LEU A 81 -5.74 -9.48 -0.77
N ASN A 82 -6.92 -9.15 -0.28
CA ASN A 82 -7.31 -9.08 1.12
C ASN A 82 -7.28 -10.50 1.74
N VAL A 83 -6.14 -11.18 1.66
CA VAL A 83 -5.82 -12.28 2.56
C VAL A 83 -5.47 -11.59 3.87
N ASN A 84 -6.52 -11.27 4.63
CA ASN A 84 -6.41 -10.71 5.96
C ASN A 84 -5.91 -11.80 6.90
N ILE A 85 -4.61 -12.14 6.79
CA ILE A 85 -3.92 -13.10 7.66
C ILE A 85 -3.90 -12.56 9.10
N ASN A 86 -3.97 -11.23 9.26
CA ASN A 86 -3.87 -10.56 10.56
C ASN A 86 -5.22 -10.03 11.06
N SER A 87 -6.35 -10.62 10.66
CA SER A 87 -7.70 -10.14 11.05
C SER A 87 -7.94 -10.10 12.56
N THR A 88 -7.07 -10.79 13.32
CA THR A 88 -7.17 -10.97 14.77
C THR A 88 -6.08 -10.23 15.54
N ASP A 89 -5.02 -9.75 14.90
CA ASP A 89 -3.85 -9.20 15.60
C ASP A 89 -4.12 -7.83 16.22
N ASP A 90 -5.08 -7.08 15.66
CA ASP A 90 -5.52 -5.78 16.15
C ASP A 90 -6.78 -5.86 17.04
N LEU A 91 -7.30 -7.07 17.32
CA LEU A 91 -8.47 -7.26 18.18
C LEU A 91 -8.05 -7.29 19.65
N THR A 92 -8.79 -6.58 20.50
CA THR A 92 -8.67 -6.79 21.95
C THR A 92 -9.20 -8.16 22.34
N ASP A 93 -8.81 -8.67 23.50
CA ASP A 93 -9.28 -9.95 24.01
C ASP A 93 -10.82 -10.02 24.05
N GLU A 94 -11.49 -8.93 24.40
CA GLU A 94 -12.96 -8.84 24.39
C GLU A 94 -13.54 -8.99 22.98
N GLN A 95 -12.93 -8.34 21.99
CA GLN A 95 -13.36 -8.41 20.60
C GLN A 95 -13.11 -9.79 20.01
N LEU A 96 -12.01 -10.45 20.42
CA LEU A 96 -11.69 -11.81 20.04
C LEU A 96 -12.71 -12.81 20.63
N ILE A 97 -13.06 -12.65 21.91
CA ILE A 97 -14.07 -13.48 22.59
C ILE A 97 -15.44 -13.34 21.90
N GLU A 98 -15.85 -12.12 21.57
CA GLU A 98 -17.12 -11.88 20.88
C GLU A 98 -17.13 -12.53 19.49
N ARG A 99 -16.00 -12.45 18.76
CA ARG A 99 -15.84 -13.11 17.47
C ARG A 99 -15.94 -14.63 17.56
N ILE A 100 -15.30 -15.23 18.57
CA ILE A 100 -15.36 -16.67 18.83
C ILE A 100 -16.81 -17.10 19.10
N ARG A 101 -17.57 -16.35 19.92
CA ARG A 101 -18.98 -16.64 20.20
C ARG A 101 -19.86 -16.58 18.95
N GLN A 102 -19.63 -15.61 18.06
CA GLN A 102 -20.35 -15.50 16.79
C GLN A 102 -20.08 -16.69 15.88
N LEU A 103 -18.83 -17.11 15.76
CA LEU A 103 -18.44 -18.27 14.93
C LEU A 103 -19.01 -19.57 15.50
N ASP A 104 -18.93 -19.75 16.82
CA ASP A 104 -19.48 -20.92 17.51
C ASP A 104 -21.01 -21.02 17.31
N SER A 105 -21.74 -19.92 17.46
CA SER A 105 -23.18 -19.87 17.16
C SER A 105 -23.52 -20.21 15.71
N ALA A 106 -22.70 -19.75 14.76
CA ALA A 106 -22.93 -20.01 13.33
C ALA A 106 -22.64 -21.47 12.93
N ILE A 107 -21.68 -22.11 13.59
CA ILE A 107 -21.21 -23.47 13.23
C ILE A 107 -21.97 -24.55 14.01
N ARG A 108 -22.39 -24.29 15.25
CA ARG A 108 -23.12 -25.26 16.11
C ARG A 108 -24.26 -26.01 15.41
N PRO A 109 -25.18 -25.35 14.68
CA PRO A 109 -26.26 -26.05 13.98
C PRO A 109 -25.78 -27.09 12.95
N PHE A 110 -24.60 -26.89 12.37
CA PHE A 110 -24.00 -27.81 11.40
C PHE A 110 -23.27 -28.98 12.07
N LEU A 111 -22.71 -28.77 13.26
CA LEU A 111 -22.10 -29.83 14.07
C LEU A 111 -23.16 -30.72 14.72
N ASP A 112 -24.23 -30.12 15.23
CA ASP A 112 -25.36 -30.85 15.82
C ASP A 112 -26.09 -31.71 14.77
N ALA A 113 -26.11 -31.25 13.51
CA ALA A 113 -26.63 -32.02 12.38
C ALA A 113 -25.71 -33.18 11.94
N GLN A 114 -24.40 -33.10 12.18
CA GLN A 114 -23.42 -34.17 11.89
C GLN A 114 -23.15 -35.10 13.09
N GLY A 115 -23.55 -34.71 14.30
CA GLY A 115 -23.28 -35.40 15.56
C GLY A 115 -24.00 -36.74 15.79
N ALA A 116 -24.67 -37.32 14.79
CA ALA A 116 -25.24 -38.67 14.90
C ALA A 116 -24.24 -39.79 14.52
N SER A 117 -23.01 -39.48 14.11
CA SER A 117 -22.00 -40.50 13.78
C SER A 117 -20.59 -40.04 14.14
N GLY A 118 -20.13 -40.37 15.36
CA GLY A 118 -18.77 -40.05 15.79
C GLY A 118 -18.51 -40.30 17.28
N SER A 119 -18.92 -41.46 17.79
CA SER A 119 -18.39 -41.95 19.07
C SER A 119 -16.91 -42.26 18.90
N VAL A 120 -16.05 -41.42 19.47
CA VAL A 120 -14.64 -41.77 19.73
C VAL A 120 -14.42 -41.62 21.22
N GLY A 121 -14.68 -42.73 21.92
CA GLY A 121 -14.17 -42.93 23.27
C GLY A 121 -12.65 -43.07 23.21
N GLY A 122 -11.96 -42.13 23.85
CA GLY A 122 -10.53 -42.20 24.13
C GLY A 122 -10.31 -42.15 25.63
N THR A 123 -10.34 -43.32 26.28
CA THR A 123 -9.85 -43.53 27.64
C THR A 123 -8.34 -43.35 27.67
N GLY A 124 -7.85 -42.29 28.33
CA GLY A 124 -6.44 -42.14 28.70
C GLY A 124 -6.13 -42.96 29.95
N PRO A 125 -4.95 -43.60 30.06
CA PRO A 125 -4.60 -44.43 31.21
C PRO A 125 -4.30 -43.57 32.46
N GLU A 126 -4.78 -44.02 33.62
CA GLU A 126 -4.40 -43.49 34.92
C GLU A 126 -2.88 -43.58 35.14
N THR A 127 -2.26 -42.45 35.45
CA THR A 127 -0.92 -42.39 36.01
C THR A 127 -1.04 -42.49 37.54
N THR A 128 -0.74 -43.67 38.09
CA THR A 128 -0.60 -43.90 39.53
C THR A 128 0.70 -43.26 40.05
N HIS A 129 0.57 -42.48 41.13
CA HIS A 129 1.68 -42.05 41.99
C HIS A 129 2.08 -43.15 42.96
#